data_AF-A0A1F7GCR8-F1
#
_entry.id   AF-A0A1F7GCR8-F1
#
_cell.length_a   1.000
_cell.length_b   1.000
_cell.length_c   1.000
_cell.angle_alpha   90.00
_cell.angle_beta   90.00
_cell.angle_gamma   90.00
#
_symmetry.space_group_name_H-M   'P 1'
#
loop_
_entity.id
_entity.type
_entity.pdbx_description
1 polymer ?
#
loop_
_entity_poly.entity_id
_entity_poly.type
_entity_poly.pdbx_seq_one_letter_code
_entity_poly.pdbx_strand_id
1 'polypeptide(L)'
;MRERYSPDGQERTFMRDDNRNKIKIIIGEKLVIITDPEIWEDKIVGFGEDSIIRGDVAEKITRTVLSLGAREVHWRVAFPPVTHTCHLGVSLRTLEELIAA
;
A
#
# COMPACT_ATOMS: atom_id res chain seq x y z
N MET A 1 -6.33 0.02 -9.45
CA MET A 1 -6.79 0.38 -8.09
C MET A 1 -7.49 1.73 -8.21
N ARG A 2 -8.76 1.88 -7.78
CA ARG A 2 -9.50 3.15 -7.91
C ARG A 2 -9.20 4.02 -6.68
N GLU A 3 -8.27 4.95 -6.81
CA GLU A 3 -7.89 5.84 -5.71
C GLU A 3 -8.67 7.16 -5.77
N ARG A 4 -9.05 7.62 -4.58
CA ARG A 4 -10.16 8.55 -4.37
C ARG A 4 -9.73 9.85 -3.67
N TYR A 5 -8.44 10.17 -3.54
CA TYR A 5 -7.95 11.38 -2.82
C TYR A 5 -6.99 12.28 -3.63
N SER A 6 -6.95 13.57 -3.28
CA SER A 6 -6.17 14.69 -3.85
C SER A 6 -4.68 14.61 -3.48
N PRO A 7 -3.76 15.30 -4.21
CA PRO A 7 -2.31 15.11 -4.06
C PRO A 7 -1.76 15.63 -2.73
N ASP A 8 -2.52 16.48 -2.05
CA ASP A 8 -2.29 16.99 -0.69
C ASP A 8 -2.93 16.09 0.39
N GLY A 9 -3.63 15.02 0.00
CA GLY A 9 -4.32 14.10 0.91
C GLY A 9 -5.55 14.68 1.62
N GLN A 10 -5.91 15.94 1.36
CA GLN A 10 -6.94 16.65 2.12
C GLN A 10 -8.36 16.36 1.63
N GLU A 11 -8.51 16.15 0.32
CA GLU A 11 -9.82 16.00 -0.31
C GLU A 11 -9.93 14.70 -1.10
N ARG A 12 -11.16 14.28 -1.40
CA ARG A 12 -11.36 13.18 -2.35
C ARG A 12 -11.10 13.65 -3.79
N THR A 13 -10.32 12.91 -4.58
CA THR A 13 -10.17 13.20 -6.02
C THR A 13 -11.48 12.93 -6.74
N PHE A 14 -11.98 13.98 -7.39
CA PHE A 14 -13.05 13.88 -8.37
C PHE A 14 -12.47 13.90 -9.78
N MET A 15 -13.09 13.19 -10.71
CA MET A 15 -12.75 13.30 -12.14
C MET A 15 -13.18 14.67 -12.65
N ARG A 16 -12.30 15.67 -12.52
CA ARG A 16 -12.42 16.96 -13.20
C ARG A 16 -11.69 16.87 -14.55
N ASP A 17 -12.32 17.38 -15.61
CA ASP A 17 -11.82 17.24 -16.99
C ASP A 17 -10.46 17.92 -17.23
N ASP A 18 -10.15 18.94 -16.43
CA ASP A 18 -8.90 19.72 -16.47
C ASP A 18 -7.65 18.93 -16.03
N ASN A 19 -7.83 17.84 -15.25
CA ASN A 19 -6.74 17.12 -14.62
C ASN A 19 -6.56 15.68 -15.12
N ARG A 20 -7.25 15.24 -16.18
CA ARG A 20 -7.17 13.85 -16.69
C ARG A 20 -5.76 13.29 -16.83
N ASN A 21 -4.81 14.09 -17.31
CA ASN A 21 -3.42 13.66 -17.49
C ASN A 21 -2.58 13.72 -16.20
N LYS A 22 -2.95 14.59 -15.25
CA LYS A 22 -2.28 14.72 -13.94
C LYS A 22 -2.80 13.74 -12.90
N ILE A 23 -4.04 13.25 -13.05
CA ILE A 23 -4.67 12.27 -12.16
C ILE A 23 -3.82 10.99 -12.05
N LYS A 24 -3.06 10.59 -13.08
CA LYS A 24 -2.14 9.45 -12.98
C LYS A 24 -0.98 9.64 -12.00
N ILE A 25 -0.58 10.89 -11.74
CA ILE A 25 0.60 11.26 -10.91
C ILE A 25 0.17 11.65 -9.48
N ILE A 26 -1.07 12.14 -9.33
CA ILE A 26 -1.62 12.78 -8.13
C ILE A 26 -2.11 11.79 -7.05
N ILE A 27 -1.98 10.49 -7.29
CA ILE A 27 -2.61 9.44 -6.51
C ILE A 27 -1.94 9.31 -5.12
N GLY A 28 -2.63 9.84 -4.12
CA GLY A 28 -2.15 9.98 -2.73
C GLY A 28 -2.03 8.65 -1.99
N GLU A 29 -0.90 8.49 -1.31
CA GLU A 29 -0.61 7.32 -0.49
C GLU A 29 -1.54 7.30 0.73
N LYS A 30 -2.21 6.17 0.98
CA LYS A 30 -3.08 6.01 2.16
C LYS A 30 -2.32 6.08 3.48
N LEU A 31 -1.03 5.79 3.44
CA LEU A 31 -0.14 5.78 4.59
C LEU A 31 0.84 6.95 4.44
N VAL A 32 0.94 7.78 5.47
CA VAL A 32 1.99 8.79 5.56
C VAL A 32 3.19 8.16 6.25
N ILE A 33 4.27 7.97 5.50
CA ILE A 33 5.55 7.53 6.04
C ILE A 33 6.32 8.78 6.45
N ILE A 34 6.72 8.87 7.72
CA ILE A 34 7.58 9.96 8.19
C ILE A 34 8.94 9.78 7.51
N THR A 35 9.47 10.79 6.82
CA THR A 35 10.67 10.65 5.99
C THR A 35 11.97 11.04 6.69
N ASP A 36 11.94 11.24 8.01
CA ASP A 36 13.12 11.61 8.79
C ASP A 36 14.16 10.47 8.80
N PRO A 37 15.36 10.65 8.26
CA PRO A 37 16.39 9.61 8.20
C PRO A 37 16.74 9.01 9.57
N GLU A 38 16.67 9.81 10.65
CA GLU A 38 17.01 9.33 12.01
C GLU A 38 16.11 8.17 12.47
N ILE A 39 14.89 8.10 11.93
CA ILE A 39 13.91 7.04 12.22
C ILE A 39 14.30 5.73 11.53
N TRP A 40 14.91 5.77 10.35
CA TRP A 40 15.05 4.60 9.47
C TRP A 40 16.48 4.12 9.29
N GLU A 41 17.47 5.00 9.29
CA GLU A 41 18.85 4.68 8.92
C GLU A 41 19.46 3.56 9.80
N ASP A 42 19.97 2.52 9.14
CA ASP A 42 20.55 1.29 9.73
C ASP A 42 19.62 0.55 10.72
N LYS A 43 18.30 0.79 10.67
CA LYS A 43 17.32 0.11 11.53
C LYS A 43 16.83 -1.20 10.93
N ILE A 44 16.53 -2.16 11.80
CA ILE A 44 15.71 -3.34 11.46
C ILE A 44 14.26 -2.99 11.81
N VAL A 45 13.40 -2.94 10.81
CA VAL A 45 12.01 -2.46 10.94
C VAL A 45 11.04 -3.64 10.86
N GLY A 46 10.08 -3.69 11.78
CA GLY A 46 8.97 -4.65 11.75
C GLY A 46 7.64 -3.96 11.43
N PHE A 47 6.88 -4.51 10.48
CA PHE A 47 5.51 -4.08 10.17
C PHE A 47 4.52 -5.18 10.57
N GLY A 48 3.47 -4.80 11.29
CA GLY A 48 2.33 -5.65 11.60
C GLY A 48 1.16 -5.31 10.70
N GLU A 49 0.60 -6.29 10.00
CA GLU A 49 -0.60 -6.14 9.19
C GLU A 49 -1.65 -7.18 9.55
N ASP A 50 -2.91 -6.83 9.31
CA ASP A 50 -3.99 -7.80 9.43
C ASP A 50 -3.87 -8.88 8.35
N SER A 51 -3.73 -8.49 7.09
CA SER A 51 -3.83 -9.38 5.93
C SER A 51 -3.06 -8.82 4.74
N ILE A 52 -2.55 -9.71 3.88
CA ILE A 52 -1.99 -9.34 2.57
C ILE A 52 -2.79 -10.03 1.48
N ILE A 53 -3.45 -9.23 0.63
CA ILE A 53 -4.27 -9.73 -0.49
C ILE A 53 -3.46 -9.72 -1.79
N ARG A 54 -3.02 -8.55 -2.25
CA ARG A 54 -2.32 -8.39 -3.54
C ARG A 54 -0.83 -8.08 -3.40
N GLY A 55 -0.39 -7.74 -2.19
CA GLY A 55 1.00 -7.34 -1.90
C GLY A 55 1.42 -5.94 -2.33
N ASP A 56 0.64 -5.24 -3.18
CA ASP A 56 1.01 -3.93 -3.73
C ASP A 56 1.31 -2.86 -2.66
N VAL A 57 0.50 -2.80 -1.61
CA VAL A 57 0.74 -1.88 -0.47
C VAL A 57 2.02 -2.25 0.29
N ALA A 58 2.19 -3.53 0.62
CA ALA A 58 3.35 -4.00 1.37
C ALA A 58 4.66 -3.81 0.58
N GLU A 59 4.65 -4.07 -0.73
CA GLU A 59 5.78 -3.83 -1.62
C GLU A 59 6.15 -2.34 -1.63
N LYS A 60 5.16 -1.46 -1.82
CA LYS A 60 5.39 -0.01 -1.86
C LYS A 60 6.00 0.50 -0.56
N ILE A 61 5.43 0.10 0.59
CA ILE A 61 5.95 0.48 1.92
C ILE A 61 7.38 -0.04 2.10
N THR A 62 7.63 -1.30 1.74
CA THR A 62 8.98 -1.91 1.83
C THR A 62 9.98 -1.13 1.01
N ARG A 63 9.66 -0.79 -0.24
CA ARG A 63 10.53 0.00 -1.11
C ARG A 63 10.80 1.40 -0.55
N THR A 64 9.77 2.08 -0.05
CA THR A 64 9.93 3.40 0.54
C THR A 64 10.83 3.35 1.77
N VAL A 65 10.59 2.43 2.70
CA VAL A 65 11.36 2.32 3.95
C VAL A 65 12.82 1.93 3.69
N LEU A 66 13.07 0.98 2.77
CA LEU A 66 14.43 0.64 2.36
C LEU A 66 15.14 1.84 1.68
N SER A 67 14.41 2.64 0.88
CA SER A 67 14.96 3.84 0.26
C SER A 67 15.32 4.95 1.26
N LEU A 68 14.70 4.92 2.46
CA LEU A 68 14.99 5.82 3.57
C LEU A 68 16.18 5.34 4.43
N GLY A 69 16.80 4.20 4.11
CA GLY A 69 18.02 3.73 4.75
C GLY A 69 17.85 2.59 5.77
N ALA A 70 16.65 2.00 5.88
CA ALA A 70 16.44 0.83 6.73
C ALA A 70 17.33 -0.35 6.28
N ARG A 71 17.93 -1.06 7.24
CA ARG A 71 18.76 -2.24 6.98
C ARG A 71 17.92 -3.43 6.56
N GLU A 72 16.80 -3.65 7.26
CA GLU A 72 15.90 -4.78 7.02
C GLU A 72 14.44 -4.37 7.25
N VAL A 73 13.53 -5.00 6.52
CA VAL A 73 12.08 -4.84 6.69
C VAL A 73 11.45 -6.22 6.86
N HIS A 74 10.79 -6.45 7.98
CA HIS A 74 10.14 -7.71 8.35
C HIS A 74 8.64 -7.52 8.46
N TRP A 75 7.87 -8.26 7.66
CA TRP A 75 6.41 -8.26 7.76
C TRP A 75 5.93 -9.38 8.69
N ARG A 76 5.01 -9.04 9.58
CA ARG A 76 4.26 -9.96 10.43
C ARG A 76 2.79 -9.81 10.09
N VAL A 77 2.23 -10.82 9.43
CA VAL A 77 0.84 -10.81 8.97
C VAL A 77 0.03 -11.70 9.91
N ALA A 78 -1.02 -11.15 10.50
CA ALA A 78 -1.84 -11.88 11.48
C ALA A 78 -2.74 -12.93 10.82
N PHE A 79 -3.25 -12.64 9.63
CA PHE A 79 -4.11 -13.53 8.87
C PHE A 79 -3.29 -14.53 8.04
N PRO A 80 -3.75 -15.78 7.85
CA PRO A 80 -3.10 -16.74 6.97
C PRO A 80 -3.04 -16.24 5.51
N PRO A 81 -2.17 -16.80 4.66
CA PRO A 81 -2.13 -16.45 3.25
C PRO A 81 -3.49 -16.63 2.58
N VAL A 82 -3.96 -15.59 1.88
CA VAL A 82 -5.26 -15.60 1.19
C VAL A 82 -5.07 -16.23 -0.19
N THR A 83 -5.42 -17.49 -0.32
CA THR A 83 -5.20 -18.29 -1.54
C THR A 83 -6.46 -18.47 -2.39
N HIS A 84 -7.62 -18.07 -1.88
CA HIS A 84 -8.91 -18.24 -2.56
C HIS A 84 -9.80 -17.00 -2.39
N THR A 85 -10.72 -16.83 -3.33
CA THR A 85 -11.74 -15.79 -3.27
C THR A 85 -12.88 -16.20 -2.35
N CYS A 86 -13.63 -15.23 -1.84
CA CYS A 86 -14.76 -15.48 -0.95
C CYS A 86 -16.06 -15.53 -1.76
N HIS A 87 -16.80 -16.62 -1.65
CA HIS A 87 -18.12 -16.78 -2.27
C HIS A 87 -19.28 -16.49 -1.31
N LEU A 88 -18.99 -15.96 -0.12
CA LEU A 88 -19.94 -15.70 0.97
C LEU A 88 -20.19 -14.19 1.21
N GLY A 89 -19.84 -13.34 0.25
CA GLY A 89 -20.18 -11.90 0.28
C GLY A 89 -19.07 -10.95 0.72
N VAL A 90 -17.89 -11.45 1.12
CA VAL A 90 -16.70 -10.60 1.27
C VAL A 90 -16.12 -10.31 -0.11
N SER A 91 -15.96 -9.03 -0.42
CA SER A 91 -15.41 -8.59 -1.71
C SER A 91 -13.89 -8.84 -1.75
N LEU A 92 -13.52 -10.03 -2.19
CA LEU A 92 -12.16 -10.35 -2.64
C LEU A 92 -12.08 -10.19 -4.16
N ARG A 93 -10.88 -9.85 -4.64
CA ARG A 93 -10.60 -9.67 -6.07
C ARG A 93 -10.55 -11.02 -6.80
N THR A 94 -10.14 -11.03 -8.08
CA THR A 94 -10.00 -12.30 -8.80
C THR A 94 -8.87 -13.14 -8.22
N LEU A 95 -8.86 -14.44 -8.51
CA LEU A 95 -7.87 -15.37 -7.98
C LEU A 95 -6.45 -14.95 -8.40
N GLU A 96 -6.29 -14.46 -9.63
CA GLU A 96 -5.02 -14.01 -10.21
C GLU A 96 -4.48 -12.74 -9.55
N GLU A 97 -5.34 -11.97 -8.87
CA GLU A 97 -4.91 -10.79 -8.13
C GLU A 97 -4.40 -11.13 -6.73
N LEU A 98 -4.64 -12.34 -6.22
CA LEU A 98 -4.17 -12.76 -4.90
C LEU A 98 -2.69 -13.17 -4.99
N ILE A 99 -1.82 -12.53 -4.19
CA ILE A 99 -0.37 -12.77 -4.24
C ILE A 99 0.02 -14.18 -3.75
N ALA A 100 -0.88 -14.83 -3.01
CA ALA A 100 -0.64 -16.14 -2.41
C ALA A 100 -1.50 -17.27 -3.02
N ALA A 101 -2.25 -17.00 -4.11
CA ALA A 101 -3.02 -18.03 -4.80
C ALA A 101 -2.13 -19.09 -5.47
#